data_AF-A0A392RBY7-F1
#
_entry.id   AF-A0A392RBY7-F1
#
_cell.length_a   1.000
_cell.length_b   1.000
_cell.length_c   1.000
_cell.angle_alpha   90.00
_cell.angle_beta   90.00
_cell.angle_gamma   90.00
#
_symmetry.space_group_name_H-M   'P 1'
#
loop_
_entity.id
_entity.type
_entity.pdbx_description
1 polymer ?
#
loop_
_entity_poly.entity_id
_entity_poly.type
_entity_poly.pdbx_seq_one_letter_code
_entity_poly.pdbx_strand_id
1 'polypeptide(L)'
;MMDRPESMHEYNLTPHSLYAAVSVGLETETIIAVLNKLSKTKLPKEMIKFIHESTANYGKVKLVLKKNRYFVESPFPEVLKTLLRDDGISRARITSEVSDHIL
;
A
#
# COMPACT_ATOMS: atom_id res chain seq x y z
N MET A 1 3.63 -35.80 -19.24
CA MET A 1 2.42 -35.59 -18.42
C MET A 1 2.90 -35.20 -17.04
N MET A 2 2.85 -33.91 -16.71
CA MET A 2 3.21 -33.42 -15.39
C MET A 2 1.93 -33.23 -14.57
N ASP A 3 1.94 -33.87 -13.42
CA ASP A 3 0.90 -33.89 -12.40
C ASP A 3 0.50 -32.46 -12.03
N ARG A 4 -0.77 -32.11 -12.28
CA ARG A 4 -1.37 -30.87 -11.82
C ARG A 4 -1.80 -31.09 -10.36
N PRO A 5 -1.30 -30.32 -9.38
CA PRO A 5 -1.85 -30.38 -8.03
C PRO A 5 -3.22 -29.67 -8.02
N GLU A 6 -4.28 -30.39 -8.40
CA GLU A 6 -5.65 -29.87 -8.61
C GLU A 6 -6.46 -29.63 -7.32
N SER A 7 -5.85 -29.56 -6.12
CA SER A 7 -6.65 -29.40 -4.88
C SER A 7 -6.02 -28.64 -3.71
N MET A 8 -4.73 -28.30 -3.73
CA MET A 8 -4.11 -27.59 -2.61
C MET A 8 -3.39 -26.35 -3.11
N HIS A 9 -4.00 -25.20 -2.84
CA HIS A 9 -3.39 -23.89 -3.12
C HIS A 9 -2.78 -23.36 -1.83
N GLU A 10 -1.47 -23.16 -1.85
CA GLU A 10 -0.76 -22.45 -0.80
C GLU A 10 -0.78 -20.96 -1.12
N TYR A 11 -1.37 -20.17 -0.23
CA TYR A 11 -1.41 -18.72 -0.34
C TYR A 11 -0.56 -18.11 0.76
N ASN A 12 0.43 -17.32 0.38
CA ASN A 12 1.23 -16.57 1.35
C ASN A 12 0.68 -15.16 1.51
N LEU A 13 0.33 -14.77 2.73
CA LEU A 13 -0.13 -13.42 3.02
C LEU A 13 1.09 -12.51 3.10
N THR A 14 1.25 -11.63 2.10
CA THR A 14 2.34 -10.66 2.04
C THR A 14 1.78 -9.25 2.24
N PRO A 15 2.59 -8.28 2.69
CA PRO A 15 2.12 -6.90 2.82
C PRO A 15 1.67 -6.34 1.47
N HIS A 16 2.20 -6.85 0.35
CA HIS A 16 1.77 -6.48 -0.99
C HIS A 16 0.36 -6.98 -1.32
N SER A 17 -0.02 -8.20 -0.93
CA SER A 17 -1.39 -8.70 -1.18
C SER A 17 -2.42 -7.91 -0.36
N LEU A 18 -2.08 -7.53 0.88
CA LEU A 18 -2.90 -6.62 1.69
C LEU A 18 -3.01 -5.23 1.06
N TYR A 19 -1.90 -4.70 0.54
CA TYR A 19 -1.89 -3.43 -0.20
C TYR A 19 -2.86 -3.47 -1.39
N ALA A 20 -2.85 -4.57 -2.15
CA ALA A 20 -3.78 -4.75 -3.26
C ALA A 20 -5.23 -4.79 -2.79
N ALA A 21 -5.53 -5.54 -1.72
CA ALA A 21 -6.88 -5.63 -1.14
C ALA A 21 -7.44 -4.27 -0.70
N VAL A 22 -6.65 -3.47 0.02
CA VAL A 22 -7.11 -2.13 0.45
C VAL A 22 -7.19 -1.17 -0.74
N SER A 23 -6.37 -1.34 -1.79
CA SER A 23 -6.48 -0.57 -3.03
C SER A 23 -7.82 -0.76 -3.75
N VAL A 24 -8.45 -1.93 -3.59
CA VAL A 24 -9.81 -2.19 -4.11
C VAL A 24 -10.91 -1.68 -3.18
N GLY A 25 -10.55 -1.15 -2.00
CA GLY A 25 -11.51 -0.64 -1.01
C GLY A 25 -11.94 -1.65 0.06
N LEU A 26 -11.18 -2.74 0.26
CA LEU A 26 -11.46 -3.68 1.37
C LEU A 26 -10.95 -3.11 2.69
N GLU A 27 -11.83 -3.05 3.68
CA GLU A 27 -11.49 -2.67 5.06
C GLU A 27 -10.74 -3.80 5.79
N THR A 28 -9.82 -3.42 6.68
CA THR A 28 -9.00 -4.34 7.48
C THR A 28 -9.83 -5.35 8.25
N GLU A 29 -10.91 -4.90 8.91
CA GLU A 29 -11.80 -5.76 9.69
C GLU A 29 -12.53 -6.78 8.79
N THR A 30 -12.93 -6.35 7.59
CA THR A 30 -13.56 -7.22 6.59
C THR A 30 -12.60 -8.31 6.12
N ILE A 31 -11.32 -7.98 5.87
CA ILE A 31 -10.29 -8.95 5.49
C ILE A 31 -10.13 -10.01 6.60
N ILE A 32 -10.04 -9.60 7.86
CA ILE A 32 -9.92 -10.51 9.01
C ILE A 32 -11.18 -11.38 9.14
N ALA A 33 -12.37 -10.80 9.00
CA ALA A 33 -13.63 -11.52 9.10
C ALA A 33 -13.78 -12.59 8.00
N VAL A 34 -13.41 -12.26 6.75
CA VAL A 34 -13.44 -13.20 5.62
C VAL A 34 -12.39 -14.29 5.80
N LEU A 35 -11.16 -13.96 6.18
CA LEU A 35 -10.12 -14.94 6.48
C LEU A 35 -10.54 -15.88 7.60
N ASN A 36 -11.14 -15.36 8.67
CA ASN A 36 -11.62 -16.17 9.79
C ASN A 36 -12.82 -17.05 9.40
N LYS A 37 -13.67 -16.60 8.47
CA LYS A 37 -14.80 -17.39 7.96
C LYS A 37 -14.36 -18.49 6.99
N LEU A 38 -13.33 -18.23 6.18
CA LEU A 38 -12.79 -19.20 5.21
C LEU A 38 -11.77 -20.15 5.85
N SER A 39 -11.13 -19.74 6.94
CA SER A 39 -10.13 -20.54 7.62
C SER A 39 -10.77 -21.69 8.38
N LYS A 40 -10.28 -22.91 8.13
CA LYS A 40 -10.66 -24.12 8.89
C LYS A 40 -10.12 -24.10 10.32
N THR A 41 -9.22 -23.18 10.64
CA THR A 41 -8.61 -22.99 11.96
C THR A 41 -8.68 -21.53 12.40
N LYS A 42 -8.67 -21.26 13.70
CA LYS A 42 -8.64 -19.87 14.21
C LYS A 42 -7.36 -19.18 13.75
N LEU A 43 -7.47 -17.98 13.16
CA LEU A 43 -6.29 -17.20 12.80
C LEU A 43 -5.48 -16.86 14.05
N PRO A 44 -4.14 -17.03 14.02
CA PRO A 44 -3.30 -16.61 15.13
C PRO A 44 -3.32 -15.08 15.27
N LYS A 45 -3.26 -14.60 16.51
CA LYS A 45 -3.30 -13.16 16.84
C LYS A 45 -2.17 -12.36 16.16
N GLU A 46 -1.01 -12.99 15.99
CA GLU A 46 0.14 -12.45 15.26
C GLU A 46 -0.23 -12.06 13.83
N MET A 47 -0.99 -12.90 13.12
CA MET A 47 -1.44 -12.63 11.74
C MET A 47 -2.42 -11.46 11.71
N ILE A 48 -3.35 -11.40 12.67
CA ILE A 48 -4.31 -10.30 12.78
C ILE A 48 -3.57 -8.97 13.03
N LYS A 49 -2.58 -8.98 13.93
CA LYS A 49 -1.74 -7.83 14.22
C LYS A 49 -0.94 -7.39 12.99
N PHE A 50 -0.36 -8.34 12.25
CA PHE A 50 0.34 -8.08 11.00
C PHE A 50 -0.56 -7.43 9.94
N ILE A 51 -1.79 -7.92 9.80
CA ILE A 51 -2.78 -7.34 8.88
C ILE A 51 -3.11 -5.90 9.29
N HIS A 52 -3.33 -5.65 10.59
CA HIS A 52 -3.56 -4.31 11.12
C HIS A 52 -2.37 -3.36 10.90
N GLU A 53 -1.15 -3.77 11.20
CA GLU A 53 0.05 -2.95 11.02
C GLU A 53 0.30 -2.64 9.53
N SER A 54 0.11 -3.64 8.66
CA SER A 54 0.28 -3.49 7.21
C SER A 54 -0.77 -2.56 6.60
N THR A 55 -2.03 -2.69 7.02
CA THR A 55 -3.11 -1.81 6.53
C THR A 55 -3.09 -0.42 7.17
N ALA A 56 -2.60 -0.26 8.40
CA ALA A 56 -2.42 1.06 9.02
C ALA A 56 -1.37 1.91 8.29
N ASN A 57 -0.38 1.28 7.65
CA ASN A 57 0.60 1.97 6.81
C ASN A 57 0.11 2.20 5.37
N TYR A 58 -0.99 1.57 4.96
CA TYR A 58 -1.59 1.72 3.64
C TYR A 58 -2.35 3.06 3.52
N GLY A 59 -2.40 3.64 2.31
CA GLY A 59 -3.15 4.87 2.04
C GLY A 59 -2.50 6.15 2.57
N LYS A 60 -1.31 6.01 3.18
CA LYS A 60 -0.52 7.11 3.70
C LYS A 60 0.06 8.00 2.61
N VAL A 61 0.26 7.52 1.39
CA VAL A 61 0.81 8.32 0.28
C VAL A 61 0.22 7.83 -1.04
N LYS A 62 -0.21 8.77 -1.87
CA LYS A 62 -0.72 8.55 -3.23
C LYS A 62 0.10 9.39 -4.19
N LEU A 63 0.67 8.74 -5.21
CA LEU A 63 1.31 9.45 -6.32
C LEU A 63 0.27 9.68 -7.41
N VAL A 64 0.02 10.94 -7.77
CA VAL A 64 -0.88 11.31 -8.85
C VAL A 64 -0.11 12.01 -9.96
N LEU A 65 -0.36 11.62 -11.21
CA LEU A 65 0.17 12.31 -12.38
C LEU A 65 -0.89 13.32 -12.85
N LYS A 66 -0.57 14.61 -12.78
CA LYS A 66 -1.47 15.68 -13.25
C LYS A 66 -0.69 16.62 -14.15
N LYS A 67 -1.18 16.85 -15.38
CA LYS A 67 -0.56 17.76 -16.35
C LYS A 67 0.96 17.53 -16.53
N ASN A 68 1.36 16.28 -16.77
CA ASN A 68 2.76 15.87 -16.95
C ASN A 68 3.69 16.15 -15.75
N ARG A 69 3.13 16.32 -14.55
CA ARG A 69 3.85 16.50 -13.29
C ARG A 69 3.41 15.45 -12.28
N TYR A 70 4.36 14.86 -11.58
CA TYR A 70 4.09 13.91 -10.49
C TYR A 70 3.84 14.69 -9.20
N PHE A 71 2.69 14.48 -8.57
CA PHE A 71 2.35 15.03 -7.27
C PHE A 71 2.20 13.91 -6.26
N VAL A 72 2.70 14.15 -5.05
CA VAL A 72 2.55 13.25 -3.92
C VAL A 72 1.44 13.82 -3.04
N GLU A 73 0.27 13.20 -3.07
CA GLU A 73 -0.86 13.55 -2.21
C GLU A 73 -0.95 12.54 -1.06
N SER A 74 -1.19 13.02 0.15
CA SER A 74 -1.38 12.17 1.32
C SER A 74 -2.53 12.74 2.14
N PRO A 75 -3.48 11.90 2.61
CA PRO A 75 -4.46 12.34 3.59
C PRO A 75 -3.84 12.58 4.98
N PHE A 76 -2.60 12.13 5.22
CA PHE A 76 -1.89 12.24 6.50
C PHE A 76 -0.72 13.23 6.41
N PRO A 77 -0.84 14.45 6.97
CA PRO A 77 0.20 15.46 6.89
C PRO A 77 1.50 15.06 7.61
N GLU A 78 1.42 14.16 8.60
CA GLU A 78 2.58 13.62 9.34
C GLU A 78 3.50 12.78 8.44
N VAL A 79 2.90 12.03 7.52
CA VAL A 79 3.65 11.22 6.56
C VAL A 79 4.33 12.14 5.56
N LEU A 80 3.64 13.16 5.06
CA LEU A 80 4.22 14.15 4.14
C LEU A 80 5.40 14.88 4.78
N LYS A 81 5.31 15.27 6.06
CA LYS A 81 6.42 15.87 6.82
C LYS A 81 7.61 14.93 6.96
N THR A 82 7.35 13.64 7.22
CA THR A 82 8.41 12.62 7.30
C THR A 82 9.10 12.44 5.94
N LEU A 83 8.33 12.37 4.84
CA LEU A 83 8.88 12.31 3.49
C LEU A 83 9.69 13.57 3.14
N LEU A 84 9.22 14.76 3.52
CA LEU A 84 9.93 16.03 3.30
C LEU A 84 11.24 16.12 4.08
N ARG A 85 11.38 15.35 5.18
CA ARG A 85 12.59 15.29 5.99
C ARG A 85 13.65 14.35 5.40
N ASP A 86 13.25 13.47 4.48
CA ASP A 86 14.17 12.55 3.81
C ASP A 86 14.94 13.27 2.69
N ASP A 87 16.27 13.23 2.76
CA ASP A 87 17.16 13.88 1.78
C ASP A 87 16.97 13.36 0.35
N GLY A 88 16.55 12.10 0.17
CA GLY A 88 16.28 11.52 -1.14
C GLY A 88 15.07 12.17 -1.81
N ILE A 89 13.98 12.31 -1.06
CA ILE A 89 12.73 12.91 -1.54
C ILE A 89 12.84 14.44 -1.63
N SER A 90 13.53 15.06 -0.67
CA SER A 90 13.83 16.49 -0.67
C SER A 90 14.58 16.92 -1.94
N ARG A 91 15.59 16.13 -2.36
CA ARG A 91 16.33 16.35 -3.61
C ARG A 91 15.55 15.99 -4.87
N ALA A 92 14.65 15.01 -4.79
CA ALA A 92 13.75 14.64 -5.89
C ALA A 92 12.58 15.63 -6.05
N ARG A 93 12.44 16.62 -5.16
CA ARG A 93 11.45 17.69 -5.32
C ARG A 93 11.80 18.49 -6.56
N ILE A 94 10.93 18.42 -7.56
CA ILE A 94 10.94 19.36 -8.69
C ILE A 94 10.54 20.73 -8.12
N THR A 95 11.51 21.47 -7.57
CA THR A 95 11.42 22.92 -7.59
C THR A 95 11.44 23.27 -9.07
N SER A 96 10.38 23.89 -9.56
CA SER A 96 10.34 24.41 -10.91
C SER A 96 11.47 25.42 -11.11
N GLU A 97 12.64 24.94 -11.49
CA GLU A 97 13.59 25.66 -12.34
C GLU A 97 13.37 25.18 -13.77
N VAL A 98 12.17 25.45 -14.28
CA VAL A 98 12.05 25.87 -15.67
C VAL A 98 11.27 27.16 -15.59
N SER A 99 12.04 28.20 -15.29
CA SER A 99 11.73 29.58 -15.60
C SER A 99 10.96 29.65 -16.90
N ASP A 100 9.88 30.40 -16.90
CA ASP A 100 9.61 31.35 -17.97
C ASP A 100 10.93 31.81 -18.63
N HIS A 101 11.24 31.24 -19.78
CA HIS A 101 12.21 31.79 -20.72
C HIS A 101 11.54 31.81 -22.09
N ILE A 102 10.68 32.83 -22.24
CA ILE A 102 10.64 33.77 -23.37
C ILE A 102 11.42 33.29 -24.62
N LEU A 103 10.73 32.88 -25.68
CA LEU A 103 10.40 33.71 -26.86
C LEU A 103 9.47 32.95 -27.82
#